data_AF-A0A5N7MV21-F1
#
_entry.id   AF-A0A5N7MV21-F1
#
_cell.length_a   1.000
_cell.length_b   1.000
_cell.length_c   1.000
_cell.angle_alpha   90.00
_cell.angle_beta   90.00
_cell.angle_gamma   90.00
#
_symmetry.space_group_name_H-M   'P 1'
#
loop_
_entity.id
_entity.type
_entity.pdbx_description
1 polymer ?
#
loop_
_entity_poly.entity_id
_entity_poly.type
_entity_poly.pdbx_seq_one_letter_code
_entity_poly.pdbx_strand_id
1 'polypeptide(L)' 'AMRADEFNEQRLAPAQDEEFVLEHCDNVQATGFVEHLKLPHYVDFQAELELLRTLRREAEIASADTPLSEAAE' A
#
# COMPACT_ATOMS: atom_id res chain seq x y z
N ALA A 1 -24.47 -12.94 -7.61
CA ALA A 1 -23.32 -12.15 -7.13
C ALA A 1 -22.70 -11.41 -8.32
N MET A 2 -21.95 -12.08 -9.22
CA MET A 2 -21.38 -11.48 -10.44
C MET A 2 -22.34 -11.34 -11.63
N ARG A 3 -23.63 -11.05 -11.36
CA ARG A 3 -24.65 -10.79 -12.41
C ARG A 3 -25.44 -9.53 -12.07
N ALA A 4 -24.84 -8.64 -11.27
CA ALA A 4 -25.53 -7.47 -10.74
C ALA A 4 -26.07 -6.59 -11.88
N ASP A 5 -25.26 -6.41 -12.93
CA ASP A 5 -25.62 -5.61 -14.10
C ASP A 5 -26.78 -6.23 -14.91
N GLU A 6 -26.84 -7.57 -15.00
CA GLU A 6 -27.93 -8.27 -15.70
C GLU A 6 -29.29 -8.14 -15.00
N PHE A 7 -29.27 -7.95 -13.67
CA PHE A 7 -30.46 -7.85 -12.85
C PHE A 7 -30.72 -6.43 -12.34
N ASN A 8 -29.97 -5.41 -12.80
CA ASN A 8 -30.01 -4.04 -12.28
C ASN A 8 -29.87 -3.97 -10.74
N GLU A 9 -29.05 -4.85 -10.17
CA GLU A 9 -28.72 -4.84 -8.75
C GLU A 9 -27.57 -3.85 -8.49
N GLN A 10 -27.60 -3.18 -7.34
CA GLN A 10 -26.45 -2.41 -6.87
C GLN A 10 -25.34 -3.37 -6.38
N ARG A 11 -24.09 -3.06 -6.73
CA ARG A 11 -22.90 -3.72 -6.18
C ARG A 11 -22.62 -3.14 -4.78
N LEU A 12 -23.07 -3.84 -3.74
CA LEU A 12 -22.96 -3.42 -2.34
C LEU A 12 -21.86 -4.16 -1.58
N ALA A 13 -21.31 -5.23 -2.15
CA ALA A 13 -20.28 -6.05 -1.54
C ALA A 13 -19.23 -6.51 -2.56
N PRO A 14 -17.99 -6.82 -2.14
CA PRO A 14 -16.92 -7.26 -3.03
C PRO A 14 -17.25 -8.49 -3.87
N ALA A 15 -18.14 -9.38 -3.37
CA ALA A 15 -18.57 -10.56 -4.13
C ALA A 15 -19.40 -10.22 -5.38
N GLN A 16 -19.94 -9.00 -5.47
CA GLN A 16 -20.66 -8.50 -6.65
C GLN A 16 -19.75 -7.70 -7.59
N ASP A 17 -18.48 -7.48 -7.21
CA ASP A 17 -17.50 -6.82 -8.04
C ASP A 17 -16.71 -7.86 -8.85
N GLU A 18 -16.98 -7.90 -10.15
CA GLU A 18 -16.41 -8.90 -11.06
C GLU A 18 -14.89 -8.79 -11.17
N GLU A 19 -14.34 -7.57 -11.20
CA GLU A 19 -12.89 -7.35 -11.31
C GLU A 19 -12.21 -7.87 -10.05
N PHE A 20 -12.69 -7.45 -8.88
CA PHE A 20 -12.16 -7.90 -7.60
C PHE A 20 -12.18 -9.43 -7.47
N VAL A 21 -13.29 -10.08 -7.83
CA VAL A 21 -13.40 -11.54 -7.72
C VAL A 21 -12.50 -12.26 -8.72
N LEU A 22 -12.52 -11.85 -10.00
CA LEU A 22 -11.77 -12.55 -11.06
C LEU A 22 -10.26 -12.37 -10.94
N GLU A 23 -9.78 -11.23 -10.46
CA GLU A 23 -8.34 -10.99 -10.26
C GLU A 23 -7.74 -11.79 -9.09
N HIS A 24 -8.56 -12.29 -8.16
CA HIS A 24 -8.09 -12.93 -6.93
C HIS A 24 -8.54 -14.40 -6.76
N CYS A 25 -9.38 -14.95 -7.65
CA CYS A 25 -9.94 -16.29 -7.47
C CYS A 25 -9.00 -17.45 -7.88
N ASP A 26 -8.00 -17.20 -8.73
CA ASP A 26 -7.06 -18.25 -9.15
C ASP A 26 -5.95 -18.43 -8.13
N ASN A 27 -6.03 -19.52 -7.37
CA ASN A 27 -5.06 -19.85 -6.34
C ASN A 27 -3.65 -20.12 -6.89
N VAL A 28 -3.49 -20.58 -8.12
CA VAL A 28 -2.15 -20.81 -8.71
C VAL A 28 -1.44 -19.47 -8.88
N GLN A 29 -2.13 -18.47 -9.44
CA GLN A 29 -1.60 -17.13 -9.58
C GLN A 29 -1.41 -16.44 -8.24
N ALA A 30 -2.44 -16.45 -7.38
CA ALA A 30 -2.40 -15.80 -6.07
C ALA A 30 -1.29 -16.37 -5.18
N THR A 31 -1.13 -17.70 -5.15
CA THR A 31 -0.06 -18.34 -4.36
C THR A 31 1.31 -18.00 -4.95
N GLY A 32 1.47 -18.03 -6.29
CA GLY A 32 2.71 -17.59 -6.92
C GLY A 32 3.09 -16.16 -6.55
N PHE A 33 2.11 -15.24 -6.55
CA PHE A 33 2.30 -13.87 -6.11
C PHE A 33 2.51 -13.72 -4.60
N VAL A 34 2.04 -14.61 -3.73
CA VAL A 34 2.45 -14.50 -2.31
C VAL A 34 3.89 -15.01 -2.15
N GLU A 35 4.20 -16.13 -2.79
CA GLU A 35 5.49 -16.81 -2.64
C GLU A 35 6.67 -16.04 -3.28
N HIS A 36 6.42 -15.17 -4.26
CA HIS A 36 7.46 -14.32 -4.85
C HIS A 36 8.11 -13.37 -3.81
N LEU A 37 7.44 -13.07 -2.70
CA LEU A 37 8.00 -12.23 -1.63
C LEU A 37 9.22 -12.86 -0.95
N LYS A 38 9.40 -14.18 -1.09
CA LYS A 38 10.59 -14.89 -0.60
C LYS A 38 11.80 -14.70 -1.50
N LEU A 39 11.62 -14.26 -2.73
CA LEU A 39 12.71 -13.98 -3.64
C LEU A 39 13.49 -12.74 -3.16
N PRO A 40 14.74 -12.55 -3.60
CA PRO A 40 15.54 -11.43 -3.16
C PRO A 40 14.96 -10.08 -3.64
N HIS A 41 14.48 -9.25 -2.72
CA HIS A 41 13.97 -7.89 -2.95
C HIS A 41 14.90 -6.80 -2.40
N TYR A 42 16.20 -7.09 -2.29
CA TYR A 42 17.15 -6.19 -1.61
C TYR A 42 17.39 -4.88 -2.37
N VAL A 43 17.24 -4.84 -3.69
CA VAL A 43 17.40 -3.61 -4.50
C VAL A 43 16.27 -2.64 -4.20
N ASP A 44 15.02 -3.10 -4.31
CA ASP A 44 13.84 -2.29 -4.03
C ASP A 44 13.82 -1.86 -2.55
N PHE A 45 14.14 -2.77 -1.64
CA PHE A 45 14.25 -2.45 -0.21
C PHE A 45 15.32 -1.39 0.09
N GLN A 46 16.46 -1.43 -0.62
CA GLN A 46 17.50 -0.42 -0.47
C GLN A 46 17.05 0.96 -0.95
N ALA A 47 16.33 1.04 -2.08
CA ALA A 47 15.79 2.29 -2.59
C ALA A 47 14.78 2.92 -1.60
N GLU A 48 13.86 2.11 -1.05
CA GLU A 48 12.90 2.57 -0.04
C GLU A 48 13.60 3.01 1.26
N LEU A 49 14.65 2.31 1.68
CA LEU A 49 15.42 2.68 2.87
C LEU A 49 16.18 4.01 2.68
N GLU A 50 16.67 4.28 1.48
CA GLU A 50 17.31 5.56 1.14
C GLU A 50 16.30 6.71 1.18
N LEU A 51 15.11 6.52 0.61
CA LEU A 51 14.00 7.48 0.70
C LEU A 51 13.65 7.79 2.17
N LEU A 52 13.45 6.74 2.97
CA LEU A 52 13.12 6.88 4.39
C LEU A 52 14.19 7.66 5.17
N ARG A 53 15.48 7.42 4.90
CA ARG A 53 16.59 8.14 5.53
C ARG A 53 16.62 9.61 5.13
N THR A 54 16.24 9.93 3.90
CA THR A 54 16.15 11.32 3.43
C THR A 54 15.02 12.06 4.12
N LEU A 55 13.82 11.47 4.16
CA LEU A 55 12.67 12.06 4.87
C LEU A 55 12.94 12.29 6.36
N ARG A 56 13.68 11.38 7.01
CA ARG A 56 14.08 11.56 8.42
C ARG A 56 15.02 12.74 8.61
N ARG A 57 16.04 12.90 7.75
CA ARG A 57 16.95 14.05 7.82
C ARG A 57 16.22 15.37 7.60
N GLU A 58 15.30 15.41 6.64
CA GLU A 58 14.48 16.60 6.38
C GLU A 58 13.58 16.95 7.58
N ALA A 59 12.96 15.94 8.20
CA ALA A 59 12.15 16.14 9.41
C ALA A 59 13.00 16.64 10.60
N GLU A 60 14.21 16.10 10.80
CA GLU A 60 15.13 16.56 11.84
C GLU A 60 15.52 18.03 11.64
N ILE A 61 15.88 18.43 10.40
CA ILE A 61 16.19 19.83 10.07
C ILE A 61 14.99 20.74 10.34
N ALA A 62 13.79 20.34 9.89
CA ALA A 62 12.57 21.12 10.12
C ALA A 62 12.23 21.26 11.62
N SER A 63 12.50 20.21 12.42
CA SER A 63 12.30 20.25 13.87
C SER A 63 13.33 21.12 14.61
N ALA A 64 14.56 21.20 14.10
CA ALA A 64 15.62 22.03 14.66
C ALA A 64 15.39 23.53 14.42
N ASP A 65 14.67 23.90 13.34
CA ASP A 65 14.29 25.27 13.00
C ASP A 65 13.07 25.80 13.78
N THR A 66 12.46 25.00 14.67
CA THR A 66 11.45 25.50 15.61
C THR A 66 12.16 26.01 16.88
N PRO A 67 12.31 27.34 17.08
CA PRO A 67 13.04 27.84 18.22
C PRO A 67 12.27 27.52 19.51
N LEU A 68 13.00 27.03 20.51
CA LEU A 68 12.54 26.71 21.88
C LEU A 68 11.98 27.92 22.67
N SER A 69 11.69 29.04 22.00
CA SER A 69 11.32 30.32 22.60
C SER A 69 9.81 30.55 22.75
N GLU A 70 8.96 29.84 22.01
CA GLU A 70 7.50 30.03 22.10
C GLU A 70 6.83 29.16 23.18
N ALA A 71 7.56 28.21 23.78
CA ALA A 71 7.02 27.32 24.82
C ALA A 71 7.15 27.86 26.27
N ALA A 72 7.62 29.09 26.44
CA ALA A 72 7.93 29.68 27.76
C ALA A 72 7.23 31.02 28.05
N GLU A 73 6.17 31.38 27.30
CA GLU A 73 5.33 32.56 27.60
C GLU A 73 4.00 32.17 28.28
#